data_AF-A0A632JL63-F1
#
_entry.id   AF-A0A632JL63-F1
#
_cell.length_a   1.000
_cell.length_b   1.000
_cell.length_c   1.000
_cell.angle_alpha   90.00
_cell.angle_beta   90.00
_cell.angle_gamma   90.00
#
_symmetry.space_group_name_H-M   'P 1'
#
loop_
_entity.id
_entity.type
_entity.pdbx_description
1 polymer ?
#
loop_
_entity_poly.entity_id
_entity_poly.type
_entity_poly.pdbx_seq_one_letter_code
_entity_poly.pdbx_strand_id
1 'polypeptide(L)'
;MASAVGQQMKQIGEAVNGYINIRYDKLSTLSNAAGTGTDPGPRTCSGSVCEITYQTLINEGLLLSTYTGTNANKSSYKIILKRDGTSPNYVINGLITTSTAWIEGGKTRYDLLGKAMQTAGIDSGMTKTTSIASGHSGQWSETSANFNNITSAG
;
A
#
# COMPACT_ATOMS: atom_id res chain seq x y z
N MET A 1 -17.48 -11.30 -1.76
CA MET A 1 -16.81 -10.22 -2.53
C MET A 1 -15.84 -9.45 -1.64
N ALA A 2 -16.26 -8.95 -0.47
CA ALA A 2 -15.35 -8.31 0.49
C ALA A 2 -14.17 -9.22 0.91
N SER A 3 -14.41 -10.51 1.16
CA SER A 3 -13.36 -11.51 1.44
C SER A 3 -12.29 -11.60 0.35
N ALA A 4 -12.69 -11.55 -0.92
CA ALA A 4 -11.77 -11.56 -2.05
C ALA A 4 -10.91 -10.29 -2.07
N VAL A 5 -11.51 -9.12 -1.82
CA VAL A 5 -10.75 -7.87 -1.69
C VAL A 5 -9.77 -7.91 -0.53
N GLY A 6 -10.16 -8.44 0.63
CA GLY A 6 -9.24 -8.64 1.76
C GLY A 6 -8.04 -9.51 1.40
N GLN A 7 -8.25 -10.62 0.67
CA GLN A 7 -7.17 -11.48 0.19
C GLN A 7 -6.29 -10.80 -0.87
N GLN A 8 -6.88 -10.01 -1.77
CA GLN A 8 -6.10 -9.23 -2.75
C GLN A 8 -5.27 -8.12 -2.08
N MET A 9 -5.82 -7.47 -1.04
CA MET A 9 -5.08 -6.51 -0.21
C MET A 9 -3.92 -7.18 0.54
N LYS A 10 -4.09 -8.43 0.99
CA LYS A 10 -3.00 -9.23 1.54
C LYS A 10 -1.91 -9.50 0.52
N GLN A 11 -2.28 -10.01 -0.65
CA GLN A 11 -1.34 -10.34 -1.70
C GLN A 11 -0.46 -9.14 -2.09
N ILE A 12 -1.06 -7.96 -2.28
CA ILE A 12 -0.29 -6.76 -2.59
C ILE A 12 0.55 -6.29 -1.40
N GLY A 13 0.06 -6.42 -0.16
CA GLY A 13 0.81 -6.11 1.06
C GLY A 13 2.07 -6.98 1.21
N GLU A 14 1.94 -8.28 0.99
CA GLU A 14 3.06 -9.23 1.02
C GLU A 14 4.09 -8.93 -0.08
N ALA A 15 3.62 -8.62 -1.30
CA ALA A 15 4.49 -8.21 -2.39
C ALA A 15 5.23 -6.89 -2.09
N VAL A 16 4.56 -5.90 -1.48
CA VAL A 16 5.21 -4.65 -1.05
C VAL A 16 6.26 -4.91 0.03
N ASN A 17 5.99 -5.77 1.00
CA ASN A 17 6.99 -6.17 2.00
C ASN A 17 8.19 -6.86 1.35
N GLY A 18 7.93 -7.76 0.39
CA GLY A 18 8.98 -8.38 -0.42
C GLY A 18 9.84 -7.32 -1.12
N TYR A 19 9.21 -6.32 -1.73
CA TYR A 19 9.89 -5.22 -2.42
C TYR A 19 10.76 -4.39 -1.47
N ILE A 20 10.24 -4.03 -0.29
CA ILE A 20 11.00 -3.30 0.74
C ILE A 20 12.26 -4.09 1.11
N ASN A 21 12.14 -5.40 1.29
CA ASN A 21 13.29 -6.25 1.65
C ASN A 21 14.34 -6.30 0.54
N ILE A 22 13.95 -6.52 -0.72
CA ILE A 22 14.92 -6.67 -1.83
C ILE A 22 15.51 -5.34 -2.31
N ARG A 23 14.81 -4.22 -2.10
CA ARG A 23 15.26 -2.86 -2.50
C ARG A 23 15.55 -1.96 -1.30
N TYR A 24 15.79 -2.52 -0.12
CA TYR A 24 16.05 -1.74 1.09
C TYR A 24 17.17 -0.70 0.89
N ASP A 25 18.30 -1.11 0.28
CA ASP A 25 19.42 -0.21 0.02
C ASP A 25 19.00 1.00 -0.82
N LYS A 26 18.19 0.78 -1.87
CA LYS A 26 17.71 1.86 -2.74
C LYS A 26 16.66 2.73 -2.07
N LEU A 27 15.81 2.17 -1.23
CA LEU A 27 14.79 2.89 -0.48
C LEU A 27 15.40 3.74 0.63
N SER A 28 16.39 3.18 1.33
CA SER A 28 17.14 3.88 2.38
C SER A 28 17.95 5.06 1.82
N THR A 29 18.41 4.99 0.56
CA THR A 29 19.07 6.11 -0.14
C THR A 29 18.12 6.92 -1.03
N LEU A 30 16.81 6.67 -0.98
CA LEU A 30 15.78 7.38 -1.74
C LEU A 30 16.09 7.46 -3.26
N SER A 31 16.61 6.38 -3.82
CA SER A 31 17.09 6.36 -5.20
C SER A 31 15.94 6.10 -6.19
N ASN A 32 15.81 6.96 -7.19
CA ASN A 32 14.86 6.80 -8.28
C ASN A 32 15.25 5.62 -9.21
N ALA A 33 14.24 5.02 -9.82
CA ALA A 33 14.41 4.02 -10.88
C ALA A 33 13.39 4.25 -11.99
N ALA A 34 13.88 4.37 -13.23
CA ALA A 34 13.02 4.53 -14.41
C ALA A 34 12.38 3.21 -14.86
N GLY A 35 12.82 2.07 -14.33
CA GLY A 35 12.28 0.76 -14.69
C GLY A 35 12.94 0.06 -15.87
N THR A 36 14.22 0.35 -16.08
CA THR A 36 15.00 -0.22 -17.17
C THR A 36 16.36 -0.70 -16.65
N GLY A 37 16.93 -1.71 -17.29
CA GLY A 37 18.21 -2.29 -16.88
C GLY A 37 18.10 -3.15 -15.62
N THR A 38 19.01 -2.95 -14.66
CA THR A 38 19.17 -3.82 -13.47
C THR A 38 18.30 -3.42 -12.27
N ASP A 39 17.67 -2.24 -12.32
CA ASP A 39 16.62 -1.82 -11.37
C ASP A 39 15.30 -1.79 -12.15
N PRO A 40 14.58 -2.92 -12.19
CA PRO A 40 13.43 -3.13 -13.05
C PRO A 40 12.18 -2.42 -12.52
N GLY A 41 12.33 -1.33 -11.75
CA GLY A 41 11.26 -0.45 -11.28
C GLY A 41 10.18 -0.07 -12.32
N PRO A 42 9.23 0.81 -11.99
CA PRO A 42 9.65 2.17 -11.67
C PRO A 42 9.51 2.47 -10.17
N ARG A 43 10.33 3.40 -9.69
CA ARG A 43 10.28 3.94 -8.33
C ARG A 43 10.62 5.43 -8.38
N THR A 44 9.72 6.23 -7.84
CA THR A 44 9.90 7.70 -7.78
C THR A 44 9.92 8.15 -6.34
N CYS A 45 11.07 8.61 -5.88
CA CYS A 45 11.33 9.14 -4.55
C CYS A 45 11.39 10.66 -4.57
N SER A 46 10.66 11.29 -3.64
CA SER A 46 10.62 12.73 -3.40
C SER A 46 10.50 13.00 -1.90
N GLY A 47 11.40 13.82 -1.36
CA GLY A 47 11.50 14.00 0.09
C GLY A 47 11.85 12.69 0.79
N SER A 48 11.08 12.30 1.81
CA SER A 48 11.24 11.02 2.53
C SER A 48 10.36 9.89 1.98
N VAL A 49 9.72 10.08 0.83
CA VAL A 49 8.69 9.19 0.31
C VAL A 49 9.06 8.68 -1.08
N CYS A 50 8.81 7.39 -1.33
CA CYS A 50 8.87 6.76 -2.63
C CYS A 50 7.51 6.20 -3.04
N GLU A 51 7.09 6.48 -4.26
CA GLU A 51 5.90 5.91 -4.88
C GLU A 51 6.31 4.80 -5.86
N ILE A 52 5.60 3.67 -5.80
CA ILE A 52 5.71 2.57 -6.74
C ILE A 52 4.32 2.16 -7.22
N THR A 53 4.27 1.31 -8.24
CA THR A 53 3.01 0.78 -8.77
C THR A 53 2.99 -0.74 -8.66
N TYR A 54 1.83 -1.36 -8.87
CA TYR A 54 1.77 -2.83 -8.97
C TYR A 54 2.65 -3.37 -10.10
N GLN A 55 2.90 -2.58 -11.16
CA GLN A 55 3.79 -2.96 -12.25
C GLN A 55 5.24 -3.13 -11.76
N THR A 56 5.68 -2.28 -10.82
CA THR A 56 6.98 -2.42 -10.15
C THR A 56 7.09 -3.79 -9.47
N LEU A 57 6.04 -4.22 -8.79
CA LEU A 57 6.02 -5.53 -8.12
C LEU A 57 6.03 -6.70 -9.12
N ILE A 58 5.35 -6.55 -10.27
CA ILE A 58 5.40 -7.54 -11.36
C ILE A 58 6.82 -7.64 -11.93
N ASN A 59 7.45 -6.50 -12.22
CA ASN A 59 8.79 -6.48 -12.81
C ASN A 59 9.86 -7.09 -11.89
N GLU A 60 9.65 -6.98 -10.58
CA GLU A 60 10.49 -7.60 -9.54
C GLU A 60 10.11 -9.07 -9.27
N GLY A 61 9.11 -9.62 -9.96
CA GLY A 61 8.67 -11.01 -9.81
C GLY A 61 7.87 -11.29 -8.52
N LEU A 62 7.42 -10.25 -7.83
CA LEU A 62 6.68 -10.34 -6.56
C LEU A 62 5.17 -10.50 -6.77
N LEU A 63 4.67 -10.11 -7.94
CA LEU A 63 3.30 -10.38 -8.41
C LEU A 63 3.33 -11.13 -9.75
N LEU A 64 2.28 -11.90 -10.01
CA LEU A 64 2.09 -12.58 -11.29
C LEU A 64 1.94 -11.55 -12.42
N SER A 65 2.46 -11.87 -13.62
CA SER A 65 2.33 -11.02 -14.80
C SER A 65 0.89 -10.77 -15.25
N THR A 66 -0.05 -11.61 -14.81
CA THR A 66 -1.49 -11.46 -15.08
C THR A 66 -2.22 -10.54 -14.09
N TYR A 67 -1.51 -9.95 -13.12
CA TYR A 67 -2.13 -9.07 -12.12
C TYR A 67 -2.59 -7.76 -12.76
N THR A 68 -3.86 -7.39 -12.57
CA THR A 68 -4.51 -6.28 -13.30
C THR A 68 -4.48 -4.95 -12.56
N GLY A 69 -3.91 -4.88 -11.35
CA GLY A 69 -3.82 -3.63 -10.59
C GLY A 69 -5.11 -3.19 -9.91
N THR A 70 -6.19 -3.97 -9.99
CA THR A 70 -7.50 -3.66 -9.40
C THR A 70 -8.06 -4.81 -8.59
N ASN A 71 -8.75 -4.50 -7.50
CA ASN A 71 -9.44 -5.50 -6.68
C ASN A 71 -10.81 -5.87 -7.24
N ALA A 72 -11.50 -6.80 -6.59
CA ALA A 72 -12.85 -7.23 -6.97
C ALA A 72 -13.92 -6.11 -6.92
N ASN A 73 -13.66 -4.98 -6.25
CA ASN A 73 -14.47 -3.76 -6.27
C ASN A 73 -14.07 -2.79 -7.41
N LYS A 74 -13.22 -3.24 -8.35
CA LYS A 74 -12.62 -2.40 -9.40
C LYS A 74 -11.84 -1.20 -8.85
N SER A 75 -11.40 -1.29 -7.60
CA SER A 75 -10.57 -0.27 -6.95
C SER A 75 -9.12 -0.50 -7.30
N SER A 76 -8.44 0.54 -7.80
CA SER A 76 -7.00 0.49 -8.02
C SER A 76 -6.24 0.75 -6.72
N TYR A 77 -4.96 0.35 -6.71
CA TYR A 77 -4.08 0.52 -5.56
C TYR A 77 -3.08 1.66 -5.76
N LYS A 78 -2.84 2.43 -4.70
CA LYS A 78 -1.73 3.38 -4.60
C LYS A 78 -0.79 2.93 -3.49
N ILE A 79 0.50 2.79 -3.82
CA ILE A 79 1.52 2.26 -2.91
C ILE A 79 2.51 3.37 -2.59
N ILE A 80 2.64 3.71 -1.31
CA ILE A 80 3.59 4.70 -0.81
C ILE A 80 4.53 4.02 0.19
N LEU A 81 5.82 4.25 0.01
CA LEU A 81 6.90 3.79 0.89
C LEU A 81 7.54 5.01 1.54
N LYS A 82 7.50 5.10 2.86
CA LYS A 82 8.09 6.21 3.62
C LYS A 82 9.34 5.74 4.35
N ARG A 83 10.42 6.51 4.22
CA ARG A 83 11.65 6.32 4.99
C ARG A 83 11.61 7.23 6.22
N ASP A 84 11.70 6.62 7.39
CA ASP A 84 11.86 7.29 8.68
C ASP A 84 13.18 6.88 9.35
N GLY A 85 13.54 7.54 10.45
CA GLY A 85 14.78 7.28 11.19
C GLY A 85 15.98 8.11 10.70
N THR A 86 17.16 7.78 11.21
CA THR A 86 18.43 8.48 10.95
C THR A 86 19.51 7.49 10.53
N SER A 87 20.48 7.95 9.73
CA SER A 87 21.58 7.10 9.29
C SER A 87 22.36 6.51 10.48
N PRO A 88 22.73 5.21 10.45
CA PRO A 88 22.49 4.23 9.38
C PRO A 88 21.16 3.45 9.52
N ASN A 89 20.39 3.71 10.57
CA ASN A 89 19.22 2.93 10.98
C ASN A 89 17.93 3.54 10.43
N TYR A 90 17.73 3.40 9.11
CA TYR A 90 16.47 3.78 8.48
C TYR A 90 15.40 2.70 8.66
N VAL A 91 14.14 3.13 8.73
CA VAL A 91 12.97 2.23 8.72
C VAL A 91 12.14 2.60 7.50
N ILE A 92 11.74 1.59 6.72
CA ILE A 92 10.88 1.78 5.55
C ILE A 92 9.50 1.22 5.85
N ASN A 93 8.50 2.10 5.88
CA ASN A 93 7.10 1.73 6.10
C ASN A 93 6.33 1.84 4.79
N GLY A 94 5.55 0.82 4.44
CA GLY A 94 4.67 0.82 3.27
C GLY A 94 3.21 1.05 3.66
N LEU A 95 2.52 1.96 2.98
CA LEU A 95 1.06 2.11 3.07
C LEU A 95 0.44 1.96 1.69
N ILE A 96 -0.52 1.05 1.60
CA ILE A 96 -1.28 0.75 0.38
C ILE A 96 -2.70 1.26 0.59
N THR A 97 -3.17 2.12 -0.31
CA THR A 97 -4.56 2.62 -0.30
C THR A 97 -5.31 2.20 -1.55
N THR A 98 -6.63 2.09 -1.43
CA THR A 98 -7.54 1.84 -2.55
C THR A 98 -8.17 3.14 -3.04
N SER A 99 -8.34 3.30 -4.35
CA SER A 99 -8.88 4.54 -4.94
C SER A 99 -10.38 4.75 -4.76
N THR A 100 -11.12 3.68 -4.42
CA THR A 100 -12.57 3.71 -4.22
C THR A 100 -12.95 3.04 -2.90
N ALA A 101 -13.77 3.74 -2.11
CA ALA A 101 -14.37 3.19 -0.92
C ALA A 101 -15.35 2.06 -1.28
N TRP A 102 -15.52 1.10 -0.37
CA TRP A 102 -16.54 0.06 -0.54
C TRP A 102 -17.90 0.59 -0.12
N ILE A 103 -18.79 0.83 -1.09
CA ILE A 103 -20.11 1.39 -0.86
C ILE A 103 -21.18 0.37 -1.29
N GLU A 104 -22.07 0.03 -0.36
CA GLU A 104 -23.29 -0.76 -0.65
C GLU A 104 -24.50 -0.03 -0.05
N GLY A 105 -25.58 0.08 -0.82
CA GLY A 105 -26.80 0.75 -0.36
C GLY A 105 -26.58 2.22 0.05
N GLY A 106 -25.59 2.89 -0.57
CA GLY A 106 -25.24 4.29 -0.27
C GLY A 106 -24.42 4.50 1.01
N LYS A 107 -23.96 3.42 1.67
CA LYS A 107 -23.15 3.50 2.90
C LYS A 107 -21.80 2.83 2.71
N THR A 108 -20.76 3.44 3.26
CA THR A 108 -19.43 2.80 3.36
C THR A 108 -19.52 1.59 4.28
N ARG A 109 -19.10 0.41 3.80
CA ARG A 109 -19.21 -0.86 4.52
C ARG A 109 -17.92 -1.20 5.27
N TYR A 110 -17.62 -0.37 6.28
CA TYR A 110 -16.49 -0.58 7.18
C TYR A 110 -16.55 -1.94 7.90
N ASP A 111 -17.76 -2.45 8.13
CA ASP A 111 -18.01 -3.76 8.74
C ASP A 111 -17.51 -4.92 7.86
N LEU A 112 -17.86 -4.90 6.57
CA LEU A 112 -17.51 -5.96 5.63
C LEU A 112 -16.03 -5.97 5.31
N LEU A 113 -15.45 -4.78 5.05
CA LEU A 113 -14.02 -4.64 4.80
C LEU A 113 -13.20 -4.97 6.04
N GLY A 114 -13.53 -4.38 7.19
CA GLY A 114 -12.82 -4.64 8.44
C GLY A 114 -12.79 -6.13 8.79
N LYS A 115 -13.92 -6.83 8.65
CA LYS A 115 -13.98 -8.28 8.86
C LYS A 115 -13.16 -9.06 7.83
N ALA A 116 -13.24 -8.68 6.54
CA ALA A 116 -12.50 -9.36 5.48
C ALA A 116 -10.98 -9.22 5.67
N MET A 117 -10.52 -8.04 6.05
CA MET A 117 -9.10 -7.78 6.29
C MET A 117 -8.60 -8.46 7.57
N GLN A 118 -9.39 -8.43 8.65
CA GLN A 118 -9.09 -9.20 9.86
C GLN A 118 -8.98 -10.69 9.56
N THR A 119 -9.92 -11.24 8.76
CA THR A 119 -9.91 -12.66 8.36
C THR A 119 -8.70 -13.00 7.48
N ALA A 120 -8.24 -12.07 6.66
CA ALA A 120 -7.02 -12.25 5.85
C ALA A 120 -5.75 -12.20 6.72
N GLY A 121 -5.83 -11.68 7.95
CA GLY A 121 -4.70 -11.57 8.88
C GLY A 121 -3.69 -10.50 8.46
N ILE A 122 -4.16 -9.42 7.85
CA ILE A 122 -3.31 -8.30 7.41
C ILE A 122 -3.32 -7.16 8.41
N ASP A 123 -2.19 -6.46 8.52
CA ASP A 123 -2.11 -5.22 9.28
C ASP A 123 -2.76 -4.08 8.49
N SER A 124 -4.09 -4.03 8.54
CA SER A 124 -4.92 -3.14 7.72
C SER A 124 -5.64 -2.09 8.54
N GLY A 125 -5.99 -0.99 7.87
CA GLY A 125 -6.79 0.09 8.44
C GLY A 125 -7.84 0.62 7.47
N MET A 126 -8.64 1.56 7.95
CA MET A 126 -9.65 2.27 7.17
C MET A 126 -9.52 3.77 7.45
N THR A 127 -9.94 4.59 6.50
CA THR A 127 -9.93 6.05 6.66
C THR A 127 -11.33 6.52 7.04
N LYS A 128 -11.47 7.12 8.23
CA LYS A 128 -12.76 7.74 8.63
C LYS A 128 -12.86 9.20 8.19
N THR A 129 -11.72 9.80 7.90
CA THR A 129 -11.59 11.18 7.41
C THR A 129 -10.65 11.19 6.20
N THR A 130 -10.49 12.35 5.58
CA THR A 130 -9.52 12.56 4.50
C THR A 130 -8.07 12.69 5.01
N SER A 131 -7.83 12.58 6.30
CA SER A 131 -6.55 12.92 6.93
C SER A 131 -5.95 11.83 7.80
N ILE A 132 -6.73 10.82 8.19
CA ILE A 132 -6.30 9.79 9.12
C ILE A 132 -6.74 8.42 8.63
N ALA A 133 -5.78 7.50 8.54
CA ALA A 133 -6.00 6.06 8.42
C ALA A 133 -5.72 5.42 9.79
N SER A 134 -6.57 4.50 10.22
CA SER A 134 -6.37 3.80 11.48
C SER A 134 -6.57 2.30 11.34
N GLY A 135 -5.68 1.55 11.97
CA GLY A 135 -5.78 0.10 12.09
C GLY A 135 -7.01 -0.33 12.91
N HIS A 136 -7.37 -1.61 12.79
CA HIS A 136 -8.42 -2.20 13.63
C HIS A 136 -8.18 -1.90 15.11
N SER A 137 -9.21 -1.48 15.84
CA SER A 137 -9.12 -1.10 17.26
C SER A 137 -8.03 -0.06 17.60
N GLY A 138 -7.58 0.73 16.62
CA GLY A 138 -6.59 1.80 16.84
C GLY A 138 -5.18 1.30 17.14
N GLN A 139 -4.82 0.08 16.74
CA GLN A 139 -3.48 -0.47 16.98
C GLN A 139 -2.36 0.36 16.33
N TRP A 140 -2.67 1.06 15.24
CA TRP A 140 -1.81 2.06 14.63
C TRP A 140 -2.66 3.16 14.01
N SER A 141 -2.02 4.31 13.73
CA SER A 141 -2.63 5.40 12.99
C SER A 141 -1.59 6.09 12.14
N GLU A 142 -1.98 6.44 10.91
CA GLU A 142 -1.17 7.24 9.99
C GLU A 142 -1.94 8.47 9.53
N THR A 143 -1.19 9.52 9.20
CA THR A 143 -1.76 10.82 8.79
C THR A 143 -1.41 11.14 7.36
N SER A 144 -2.22 11.97 6.71
CA SER A 144 -1.97 12.44 5.34
C SER A 144 -0.69 13.26 5.20
N ALA A 145 -0.16 13.80 6.31
CA ALA A 145 1.15 14.45 6.35
C ALA A 145 2.31 13.47 6.13
N ASN A 146 2.19 12.24 6.64
CA ASN A 146 3.15 11.16 6.41
C ASN A 146 2.89 10.45 5.08
N PHE A 147 1.62 10.24 4.77
CA PHE A 147 1.15 9.43 3.66
C PHE A 147 0.09 10.18 2.85
N ASN A 148 0.54 10.94 1.85
CA ASN A 148 -0.31 11.81 1.05
C ASN A 148 -1.36 11.07 0.18
N ASN A 149 -1.36 9.75 0.17
CA ASN A 149 -2.40 8.91 -0.43
C ASN A 149 -3.62 8.70 0.47
N ILE A 150 -3.62 9.25 1.69
CA ILE A 150 -4.81 9.38 2.54
C ILE A 150 -5.57 10.64 2.11
N THR A 151 -6.63 10.47 1.33
CA THR A 151 -7.35 11.60 0.70
C THR A 151 -8.87 11.51 0.78
N SER A 152 -9.42 10.36 1.18
CA SER A 152 -10.85 10.10 1.25
C SER A 152 -11.17 9.15 2.40
N ALA A 153 -12.42 9.12 2.83
CA ALA A 153 -12.92 8.15 3.80
C ALA A 153 -13.35 6.85 3.10
N GLY A 154 -13.01 5.69 3.66
CA GLY A 154 -13.20 4.37 3.03
C GLY A 154 -12.63 3.22 3.83
#